data_AF-A0A5J4VQT1-F1
#
_entry.id   AF-A0A5J4VQT1-F1
#
_cell.length_a   1.000
_cell.length_b   1.000
_cell.length_c   1.000
_cell.angle_alpha   90.00
_cell.angle_beta   90.00
_cell.angle_gamma   90.00
#
_symmetry.space_group_name_H-M   'P 1'
#
loop_
_entity.id
_entity.type
_entity.pdbx_description
1 polymer ?
#
loop_
_entity_poly.entity_id
_entity_poly.type
_entity_poly.pdbx_seq_one_letter_code
_entity_poly.pdbx_strand_id
1 'polypeptide(L)'
;MLNSEAMNAKLDPFSGPIPHKSLVPSEEDTKVDGETFTLNNYNYTTILFDPVVKKGIVKFVVQSIYNLSEVGIADETVKYGRKERSEARGKEKIVTYFAFGSIGHIGELIEGNAKFDTGDRVALELNMDSSPRTLTFFVNDEEQPNYATNIPAAVRAFLWYKDTAFKVMKFEALSAPTAKHGAGSRAWEYGTKWEK
;
A
#
# COMPACT_ATOMS: atom_id res chain seq x y z
N MET A 1 -49.51 4.89 0.99
CA MET A 1 -48.51 4.00 0.35
C MET A 1 -47.15 4.64 0.58
N LEU A 2 -46.43 4.18 1.59
CA LEU A 2 -45.07 4.63 1.92
C LEU A 2 -44.11 3.67 1.22
N ASN A 3 -43.31 4.18 0.28
CA ASN A 3 -42.27 3.40 -0.38
C ASN A 3 -41.19 3.02 0.63
N SER A 4 -41.14 1.74 0.95
CA SER A 4 -40.06 1.10 1.69
C SER A 4 -38.83 0.93 0.79
N GLU A 5 -38.06 2.00 0.60
CA GLU A 5 -36.70 1.93 0.03
C GLU A 5 -35.62 1.91 1.13
N ALA A 6 -36.00 1.56 2.36
CA ALA A 6 -35.08 1.21 3.41
C ALA A 6 -35.28 -0.28 3.73
N MET A 7 -34.57 -1.16 3.02
CA MET A 7 -34.16 -2.51 3.47
C MET A 7 -33.59 -3.31 2.29
N ASN A 8 -32.28 -3.15 2.02
CA ASN A 8 -31.36 -4.25 1.71
C ASN A 8 -29.98 -3.70 1.29
N ALA A 9 -29.30 -3.03 2.22
CA ALA A 9 -27.85 -3.17 2.25
C ALA A 9 -27.58 -4.54 2.88
N LYS A 10 -27.56 -5.60 2.06
CA LYS A 10 -26.96 -6.88 2.46
C LYS A 10 -25.52 -6.53 2.85
N LEU A 11 -25.21 -6.58 4.15
CA LEU A 11 -23.83 -6.65 4.61
C LEU A 11 -23.22 -7.85 3.90
N ASP A 12 -22.37 -7.58 2.93
CA ASP A 12 -21.60 -8.59 2.26
C ASP A 12 -20.63 -9.20 3.30
N PRO A 13 -20.72 -10.50 3.62
CA PRO A 13 -19.95 -11.12 4.71
C PRO A 13 -18.43 -11.09 4.49
N PHE A 14 -17.96 -10.54 3.36
CA PHE A 14 -16.54 -10.50 2.97
C PHE A 14 -15.84 -9.16 3.23
N SER A 15 -16.52 -8.14 3.75
CA SER A 15 -15.86 -6.88 4.14
C SER A 15 -15.52 -6.84 5.63
N GLY A 16 -14.32 -6.38 5.99
CA GLY A 16 -13.93 -6.19 7.39
C GLY A 16 -12.43 -6.33 7.65
N PRO A 17 -11.99 -6.18 8.91
CA PRO A 17 -10.59 -6.29 9.29
C PRO A 17 -9.98 -7.64 8.89
N ILE A 18 -8.82 -7.59 8.28
CA ILE A 18 -7.97 -8.74 7.98
C ILE A 18 -6.97 -8.86 9.13
N PRO A 19 -6.94 -9.98 9.87
CA PRO A 19 -5.87 -10.26 10.80
C PRO A 19 -4.53 -10.23 10.07
N HIS A 20 -3.60 -9.40 10.55
CA HIS A 20 -2.33 -9.18 9.90
C HIS A 20 -1.17 -9.27 10.89
N LYS A 21 0.02 -9.46 10.34
CA LYS A 21 1.27 -9.55 11.10
C LYS A 21 2.37 -8.81 10.36
N SER A 22 3.12 -7.99 11.09
CA SER A 22 4.32 -7.36 10.58
C SER A 22 5.51 -8.34 10.57
N LEU A 23 6.27 -8.32 9.50
CA LEU A 23 7.51 -9.08 9.31
C LEU A 23 8.69 -8.13 9.51
N VAL A 24 8.89 -7.73 10.77
CA VAL A 24 9.98 -6.83 11.18
C VAL A 24 11.33 -7.55 11.03
N PRO A 25 12.30 -6.99 10.28
CA PRO A 25 13.59 -7.66 10.09
C PRO A 25 14.46 -7.74 11.35
N SER A 26 14.29 -6.81 12.30
CA SER A 26 15.06 -6.76 13.55
C SER A 26 14.35 -5.94 14.63
N GLU A 27 14.07 -6.56 15.78
CA GLU A 27 13.53 -5.88 16.97
C GLU A 27 14.55 -4.94 17.63
N GLU A 28 15.85 -5.09 17.34
CA GLU A 28 16.88 -4.13 17.78
C GLU A 28 16.71 -2.76 17.10
N ASP A 29 16.22 -2.77 15.86
CA ASP A 29 16.10 -1.55 15.04
C ASP A 29 14.70 -0.96 15.11
N THR A 30 13.68 -1.79 15.35
CA THR A 30 12.26 -1.39 15.32
C THR A 30 11.55 -1.76 16.61
N LYS A 31 11.04 -0.75 17.31
CA LYS A 31 10.05 -0.95 18.37
C LYS A 31 8.66 -1.04 17.75
N VAL A 32 7.92 -2.07 18.15
CA VAL A 32 6.51 -2.27 17.80
C VAL A 32 5.67 -2.08 19.05
N ASP A 33 4.71 -1.17 19.01
CA ASP A 33 3.74 -0.93 20.07
C ASP A 33 2.32 -0.95 19.48
N GLY A 34 1.70 -2.14 19.55
CA GLY A 34 0.50 -2.45 18.79
C GLY A 34 0.74 -2.29 17.29
N GLU A 35 -0.01 -1.37 16.66
CA GLU A 35 0.11 -1.04 15.24
C GLU A 35 1.08 0.12 14.94
N THR A 36 1.80 0.60 15.96
CA THR A 36 2.76 1.71 15.81
C THR A 36 4.17 1.15 15.71
N PHE A 37 4.91 1.62 14.72
CA PHE A 37 6.25 1.18 14.39
C PHE A 37 7.20 2.36 14.44
N THR A 38 8.23 2.27 15.28
CA THR A 38 9.19 3.35 15.52
C THR A 38 10.60 2.80 15.42
N LEU A 39 11.48 3.51 14.72
CA LEU A 39 12.90 3.17 14.71
C LEU A 39 13.56 3.52 16.05
N ASN A 40 14.36 2.59 16.56
CA ASN A 40 15.13 2.76 17.80
C ASN A 40 16.52 3.33 17.55
N ASN A 41 16.95 3.42 16.29
CA ASN A 41 18.27 3.89 15.88
C ASN A 41 18.22 4.39 14.42
N TYR A 42 19.37 4.81 13.88
CA TYR A 42 19.50 5.38 12.54
C TYR A 42 19.49 4.34 11.39
N ASN A 43 19.26 3.06 11.69
CA ASN A 43 19.14 2.04 10.65
C ASN A 43 17.80 2.19 9.95
N TYR A 44 17.81 2.16 8.62
CA TYR A 44 16.59 2.06 7.84
C TYR A 44 16.05 0.63 7.86
N THR A 45 14.73 0.49 7.73
CA THR A 45 14.07 -0.81 7.76
C THR A 45 12.96 -0.89 6.72
N THR A 46 12.80 -2.06 6.11
CA THR A 46 11.65 -2.38 5.25
C THR A 46 10.83 -3.45 5.94
N ILE A 47 9.56 -3.16 6.25
CA ILE A 47 8.64 -4.10 6.89
C ILE A 47 7.65 -4.60 5.87
N LEU A 48 7.51 -5.92 5.75
CA LEU A 48 6.43 -6.56 5.01
C LEU A 48 5.28 -6.89 5.94
N PHE A 49 4.07 -6.98 5.41
CA PHE A 49 2.88 -7.37 6.16
C PHE A 49 2.27 -8.64 5.59
N ASP A 50 2.06 -9.64 6.44
CA ASP A 50 1.19 -10.78 6.17
C ASP A 50 -0.27 -10.40 6.53
N PRO A 51 -1.28 -10.94 5.84
CA PRO A 51 -1.17 -12.02 4.86
C PRO A 51 -0.70 -11.55 3.49
N VAL A 52 -0.19 -12.49 2.70
CA VAL A 52 -0.08 -12.31 1.25
C VAL A 52 -1.47 -12.13 0.67
N VAL A 53 -1.69 -11.02 -0.02
CA VAL A 53 -2.94 -10.68 -0.67
C VAL A 53 -2.96 -11.35 -2.04
N LYS A 54 -3.92 -12.26 -2.26
CA LYS A 54 -4.03 -13.08 -3.49
C LYS A 54 -5.36 -12.95 -4.23
N LYS A 55 -6.38 -12.40 -3.57
CA LYS A 55 -7.76 -12.31 -4.06
C LYS A 55 -8.52 -11.23 -3.30
N GLY A 56 -9.69 -10.85 -3.81
CA GLY A 56 -10.54 -9.85 -3.20
C GLY A 56 -10.07 -8.42 -3.46
N ILE A 57 -10.83 -7.49 -2.90
CA ILE A 57 -10.43 -6.08 -2.80
C ILE A 57 -9.94 -5.84 -1.39
N VAL A 58 -8.72 -5.34 -1.25
CA VAL A 58 -8.05 -5.13 0.04
C VAL A 58 -7.58 -3.70 0.14
N LYS A 59 -7.83 -3.06 1.29
CA LYS A 59 -7.35 -1.72 1.60
C LYS A 59 -6.40 -1.75 2.80
N PHE A 60 -5.17 -1.33 2.57
CA PHE A 60 -4.14 -1.15 3.60
C PHE A 60 -3.91 0.34 3.83
N VAL A 61 -4.18 0.83 5.03
CA VAL A 61 -4.12 2.24 5.39
C VAL A 61 -3.09 2.45 6.47
N VAL A 62 -2.17 3.38 6.23
CA VAL A 62 -1.14 3.79 7.18
C VAL A 62 -1.21 5.28 7.43
N GLN A 63 -0.83 5.69 8.64
CA GLN A 63 -0.65 7.09 8.99
C GLN A 63 0.83 7.37 9.20
N SER A 64 1.33 8.43 8.56
CA SER A 64 2.66 8.96 8.82
C SER A 64 2.66 9.63 10.20
N ILE A 65 3.37 9.08 11.18
CA ILE A 65 3.48 9.71 12.52
C ILE A 65 4.66 10.68 12.54
N TYR A 66 5.73 10.34 11.83
CA TYR A 66 6.88 11.20 11.60
C TYR A 66 7.56 10.76 10.30
N ASN A 67 7.52 11.59 9.26
CA ASN A 67 8.22 11.51 7.96
C ASN A 67 8.30 10.13 7.26
N LEU A 68 7.21 9.33 7.22
CA LEU A 68 7.16 8.10 6.43
C LEU A 68 7.68 8.35 5.01
N SER A 69 8.65 7.55 4.56
CA SER A 69 9.33 7.81 3.29
C SER A 69 8.69 7.08 2.11
N GLU A 70 8.31 5.82 2.31
CA GLU A 70 7.82 4.94 1.25
C GLU A 70 6.76 3.95 1.76
N VAL A 71 5.75 3.71 0.93
CA VAL A 71 4.76 2.64 1.09
C VAL A 71 4.52 1.98 -0.26
N GLY A 72 4.20 0.70 -0.29
CA GLY A 72 3.97 0.04 -1.57
C GLY A 72 3.62 -1.43 -1.45
N ILE A 73 3.78 -2.15 -2.57
CA ILE A 73 3.64 -3.60 -2.61
C ILE A 73 4.92 -4.27 -3.09
N ALA A 74 5.14 -5.48 -2.60
CA ALA A 74 6.21 -6.36 -3.02
C ALA A 74 5.64 -7.71 -3.46
N ASP A 75 6.25 -8.31 -4.49
CA ASP A 75 6.00 -9.69 -4.90
C ASP A 75 6.14 -10.66 -3.71
N GLU A 76 5.34 -11.72 -3.67
CA GLU A 76 5.30 -12.64 -2.53
C GLU A 76 6.63 -13.35 -2.23
N THR A 77 7.56 -13.39 -3.19
CA THR A 77 8.89 -13.98 -3.00
C THR A 77 9.86 -13.08 -2.25
N VAL A 78 9.56 -11.78 -2.12
CA VAL A 78 10.43 -10.80 -1.49
C VAL A 78 10.52 -11.03 0.02
N LYS A 79 11.75 -10.97 0.53
CA LYS A 79 12.08 -10.99 1.96
C LYS A 79 13.22 -10.02 2.22
N TYR A 80 13.05 -9.19 3.24
CA TYR A 80 14.06 -8.22 3.68
C TYR A 80 14.77 -8.70 4.94
N GLY A 81 16.08 -8.50 4.96
CA GLY A 81 16.93 -8.57 6.13
C GLY A 81 17.11 -7.21 6.77
N ARG A 82 17.94 -7.18 7.82
CA ARG A 82 18.29 -5.97 8.55
C ARG A 82 19.02 -4.97 7.62
N LYS A 83 18.68 -3.67 7.71
CA LYS A 83 19.31 -2.58 6.92
C LYS A 83 19.20 -2.80 5.41
N GLU A 84 18.08 -3.29 4.93
CA GLU A 84 17.79 -3.39 3.50
C GLU A 84 16.71 -2.39 3.10
N ARG A 85 16.92 -1.74 1.95
CA ARG A 85 15.95 -0.84 1.33
C ARG A 85 14.88 -1.63 0.57
N SER A 86 13.79 -0.96 0.20
CA SER A 86 12.70 -1.56 -0.57
C SER A 86 13.21 -2.19 -1.88
N GLU A 87 14.19 -1.57 -2.55
CA GLU A 87 14.76 -2.08 -3.81
C GLU A 87 15.83 -3.18 -3.65
N ALA A 88 16.13 -3.64 -2.43
CA ALA A 88 17.22 -4.61 -2.18
C ALA A 88 17.02 -5.99 -2.87
N ARG A 89 15.81 -6.24 -3.40
CA ARG A 89 15.46 -7.45 -4.17
C ARG A 89 15.07 -7.16 -5.62
N GLY A 90 15.37 -5.95 -6.10
CA GLY A 90 15.07 -5.51 -7.46
C GLY A 90 13.79 -4.67 -7.55
N LYS A 91 13.85 -3.60 -8.34
CA LYS A 91 12.71 -2.69 -8.59
C LYS A 91 11.59 -3.38 -9.38
N GLU A 92 11.93 -4.41 -10.13
CA GLU A 92 11.01 -5.26 -10.88
C GLU A 92 10.08 -6.10 -10.00
N LYS A 93 10.34 -6.17 -8.70
CA LYS A 93 9.54 -6.92 -7.72
C LYS A 93 8.65 -6.07 -6.82
N ILE A 94 8.67 -4.74 -6.99
CA ILE A 94 7.95 -3.82 -6.12
C ILE A 94 7.26 -2.73 -6.92
N VAL A 95 6.19 -2.16 -6.36
CA VAL A 95 5.69 -0.84 -6.75
C VAL A 95 5.73 0.03 -5.51
N THR A 96 6.41 1.17 -5.61
CA THR A 96 6.62 2.10 -4.49
C THR A 96 5.84 3.39 -4.72
N TYR A 97 5.24 3.93 -3.67
CA TYR A 97 4.75 5.30 -3.60
C TYR A 97 5.59 6.07 -2.60
N PHE A 98 6.29 7.10 -3.09
CA PHE A 98 7.21 7.91 -2.31
C PHE A 98 6.51 9.10 -1.67
N ALA A 99 7.00 9.55 -0.50
CA ALA A 99 6.47 10.70 0.22
C ALA A 99 6.37 11.98 -0.61
N PHE A 100 7.26 12.17 -1.58
CA PHE A 100 7.25 13.32 -2.49
C PHE A 100 6.23 13.21 -3.64
N GLY A 101 5.42 12.15 -3.67
CA GLY A 101 4.29 12.02 -4.58
C GLY A 101 4.56 11.24 -5.87
N SER A 102 5.79 10.77 -6.11
CA SER A 102 6.02 9.90 -7.27
C SER A 102 5.69 8.44 -6.96
N ILE A 103 5.33 7.67 -8.00
CA ILE A 103 5.34 6.21 -7.94
C ILE A 103 6.55 5.66 -8.71
N GLY A 104 7.04 4.49 -8.31
CA GLY A 104 8.20 3.85 -8.92
C GLY A 104 8.02 2.36 -9.14
N HIS A 105 8.61 1.91 -10.24
CA HIS A 105 8.78 0.51 -10.62
C HIS A 105 10.08 0.41 -11.46
N ILE A 106 10.12 -0.43 -12.49
CA ILE A 106 11.17 -0.46 -13.51
C ILE A 106 11.14 0.86 -14.29
N GLY A 107 12.29 1.53 -14.44
CA GLY A 107 12.41 2.76 -15.23
C GLY A 107 12.42 4.02 -14.39
N GLU A 108 11.77 5.06 -14.90
CA GLU A 108 11.71 6.40 -14.29
C GLU A 108 10.68 6.48 -13.16
N LEU A 109 10.85 7.48 -12.29
CA LEU A 109 9.83 7.83 -11.30
C LEU A 109 8.71 8.60 -12.00
N ILE A 110 7.48 8.19 -11.75
CA ILE A 110 6.30 8.82 -12.33
C ILE A 110 5.74 9.83 -11.34
N GLU A 111 5.69 11.09 -11.75
CA GLU A 111 5.14 12.20 -10.98
C GLU A 111 3.65 12.40 -11.25
N GLY A 112 3.02 13.26 -10.45
CA GLY A 112 1.64 13.70 -10.63
C GLY A 112 0.67 13.23 -9.55
N ASN A 113 1.07 12.31 -8.67
CA ASN A 113 0.32 12.08 -7.43
C ASN A 113 0.73 13.12 -6.39
N ALA A 114 -0.15 13.36 -5.42
CA ALA A 114 0.10 14.23 -4.29
C ALA A 114 1.26 13.69 -3.43
N LYS A 115 2.04 14.60 -2.85
CA LYS A 115 2.92 14.26 -1.73
C LYS A 115 2.10 13.97 -0.48
N PHE A 116 2.68 13.27 0.47
CA PHE A 116 2.11 13.09 1.81
C PHE A 116 3.16 13.44 2.87
N ASP A 117 2.71 14.08 3.94
CA ASP A 117 3.55 14.60 5.02
C ASP A 117 3.20 13.93 6.36
N THR A 118 3.85 14.37 7.44
CA THR A 118 3.53 13.91 8.80
C THR A 118 2.07 14.23 9.14
N GLY A 119 1.35 13.22 9.63
CA GLY A 119 -0.08 13.28 9.98
C GLY A 119 -1.00 12.71 8.90
N ASP A 120 -0.56 12.69 7.64
CA ASP A 120 -1.36 12.22 6.52
C ASP A 120 -1.59 10.71 6.56
N ARG A 121 -2.72 10.30 5.98
CA ARG A 121 -3.07 8.90 5.75
C ARG A 121 -2.80 8.53 4.31
N VAL A 122 -2.06 7.45 4.10
CA VAL A 122 -1.84 6.86 2.78
C VAL A 122 -2.52 5.50 2.73
N ALA A 123 -3.32 5.26 1.70
CA ALA A 123 -3.96 3.97 1.49
C ALA A 123 -3.49 3.32 0.19
N LEU A 124 -3.30 2.01 0.26
CA LEU A 124 -3.15 1.11 -0.88
C LEU A 124 -4.46 0.34 -1.05
N GLU A 125 -5.16 0.50 -2.16
CA GLU A 125 -6.26 -0.37 -2.55
C GLU A 125 -5.79 -1.35 -3.62
N LEU A 126 -5.84 -2.63 -3.28
CA LEU A 126 -5.55 -3.74 -4.17
C LEU A 126 -6.86 -4.33 -4.67
N ASN A 127 -7.09 -4.31 -5.97
CA ASN A 127 -8.16 -5.09 -6.58
C ASN A 127 -7.54 -6.33 -7.24
N MET A 128 -7.56 -7.44 -6.52
CA MET A 128 -6.98 -8.71 -7.01
C MET A 128 -7.97 -9.52 -7.86
N ASP A 129 -9.26 -9.15 -7.84
CA ASP A 129 -10.32 -9.83 -8.59
C ASP A 129 -10.54 -9.19 -9.97
N SER A 130 -10.05 -7.98 -10.21
CA SER A 130 -10.10 -7.35 -11.53
C SER A 130 -9.10 -7.98 -12.51
N SER A 131 -9.43 -7.88 -13.79
CA SER A 131 -8.55 -8.26 -14.90
C SER A 131 -8.42 -7.08 -15.87
N PRO A 132 -7.31 -6.32 -15.83
CA PRO A 132 -6.11 -6.54 -15.02
C PRO A 132 -6.28 -6.24 -13.52
N ARG A 133 -5.45 -6.84 -12.66
CA ARG A 133 -5.36 -6.53 -11.22
C ARG A 133 -4.76 -5.15 -11.02
N THR A 134 -5.22 -4.40 -10.02
CA THR A 134 -4.79 -3.02 -9.83
C THR A 134 -4.28 -2.73 -8.41
N LEU A 135 -3.36 -1.78 -8.32
CA LEU A 135 -2.95 -1.11 -7.09
C LEU A 135 -3.24 0.38 -7.27
N THR A 136 -4.12 0.92 -6.44
CA THR A 136 -4.49 2.34 -6.43
C THR A 136 -4.05 2.99 -5.13
N PHE A 137 -3.58 4.23 -5.22
CA PHE A 137 -3.10 4.99 -4.06
C PHE A 137 -4.12 6.05 -3.66
N PHE A 138 -4.18 6.33 -2.36
CA PHE A 138 -4.97 7.43 -1.82
C PHE A 138 -4.14 8.23 -0.82
N VAL A 139 -4.32 9.54 -0.79
CA VAL A 139 -3.79 10.43 0.26
C VAL A 139 -4.98 11.11 0.91
N ASN A 140 -5.14 10.95 2.22
CA ASN A 140 -6.27 11.48 2.99
C ASN A 140 -7.64 11.16 2.39
N ASP A 141 -7.81 9.91 1.94
CA ASP A 141 -9.01 9.38 1.28
C ASP A 141 -9.25 9.94 -0.15
N GLU A 142 -8.36 10.77 -0.68
CA GLU A 142 -8.39 11.24 -2.08
C GLU A 142 -7.61 10.29 -3.00
N GLU A 143 -8.29 9.76 -4.03
CA GLU A 143 -7.71 8.87 -5.04
C GLU A 143 -6.65 9.59 -5.88
N GLN A 144 -5.52 8.92 -6.10
CA GLN A 144 -4.40 9.48 -6.85
C GLN A 144 -4.45 9.11 -8.33
N PRO A 145 -4.04 10.01 -9.25
CA PRO A 145 -4.24 9.84 -10.69
C PRO A 145 -3.37 8.74 -11.30
N ASN A 146 -2.16 8.51 -10.81
CA ASN A 146 -1.29 7.43 -11.29
C ASN A 146 -1.44 6.19 -10.40
N TYR A 147 -1.74 5.06 -11.02
CA TYR A 147 -1.92 3.77 -10.36
C TYR A 147 -1.26 2.66 -11.16
N ALA A 148 -0.99 1.52 -10.53
CA ALA A 148 -0.38 0.37 -11.20
C ALA A 148 -1.43 -0.66 -11.62
N THR A 149 -1.22 -1.25 -12.79
CA THR A 149 -2.07 -2.30 -13.37
C THR A 149 -1.26 -3.56 -13.66
N ASN A 150 -1.95 -4.69 -13.83
CA ASN A 150 -1.36 -6.01 -14.07
C ASN A 150 -0.38 -6.45 -12.96
N ILE A 151 -0.62 -6.02 -11.71
CA ILE A 151 0.22 -6.41 -10.56
C ILE A 151 0.25 -7.94 -10.38
N PRO A 152 1.26 -8.52 -9.70
CA PRO A 152 1.37 -9.96 -9.52
C PRO A 152 0.13 -10.59 -8.87
N ALA A 153 -0.08 -11.90 -9.07
CA ALA A 153 -1.22 -12.62 -8.49
C ALA A 153 -1.16 -12.75 -6.95
N ALA A 154 -0.01 -12.47 -6.35
CA ALA A 154 0.21 -12.56 -4.92
C ALA A 154 1.23 -11.51 -4.48
N VAL A 155 0.83 -10.60 -3.59
CA VAL A 155 1.66 -9.48 -3.14
C VAL A 155 1.53 -9.26 -1.63
N ARG A 156 2.53 -8.62 -1.04
CA ARG A 156 2.47 -8.07 0.33
C ARG A 156 2.52 -6.56 0.29
N ALA A 157 1.81 -5.92 1.20
CA ALA A 157 2.08 -4.52 1.50
C ALA A 157 3.45 -4.39 2.19
N PHE A 158 4.17 -3.31 1.92
CA PHE A 158 5.39 -2.97 2.63
C PHE A 158 5.43 -1.50 3.02
N LEU A 159 6.26 -1.22 4.01
CA LEU A 159 6.63 0.12 4.44
C LEU A 159 8.15 0.20 4.52
N TRP A 160 8.72 1.28 4.00
CA TRP A 160 10.13 1.60 4.21
C TRP A 160 10.27 2.97 4.85
N TYR A 161 11.13 3.02 5.86
CA TYR A 161 11.25 4.21 6.70
C TYR A 161 12.63 4.25 7.37
N LYS A 162 13.09 5.48 7.59
CA LYS A 162 14.38 5.83 8.22
C LYS A 162 14.16 7.04 9.12
N ASP A 163 14.63 7.01 10.37
CA ASP A 163 14.50 8.11 11.35
C ASP A 163 13.05 8.55 11.65
N THR A 164 12.10 7.60 11.58
CA THR A 164 10.66 7.88 11.37
C THR A 164 9.76 6.92 12.15
N ALA A 165 8.46 7.25 12.21
CA ALA A 165 7.44 6.43 12.84
C ALA A 165 6.15 6.42 12.00
N PHE A 166 5.44 5.30 12.01
CA PHE A 166 4.12 5.19 11.38
C PHE A 166 3.18 4.31 12.19
N LYS A 167 1.90 4.38 11.84
CA LYS A 167 0.86 3.54 12.41
C LYS A 167 0.06 2.86 11.32
N VAL A 168 -0.11 1.54 11.41
CA VAL A 168 -1.11 0.83 10.61
C VAL A 168 -2.48 1.17 11.17
N MET A 169 -3.33 1.76 10.34
CA MET A 169 -4.67 2.18 10.72
C MET A 169 -5.69 1.10 10.36
N LYS A 170 -5.50 0.48 9.18
CA LYS A 170 -6.38 -0.56 8.67
C LYS A 170 -5.63 -1.54 7.78
N PHE A 171 -6.03 -2.79 7.88
CA PHE A 171 -5.81 -3.79 6.86
C PHE A 171 -7.16 -4.50 6.72
N GLU A 172 -7.92 -4.20 5.68
CA GLU A 172 -9.31 -4.63 5.58
C GLU A 172 -9.65 -5.14 4.18
N ALA A 173 -10.59 -6.10 4.12
CA ALA A 173 -11.25 -6.49 2.90
C ALA A 173 -12.43 -5.54 2.63
N LEU A 174 -12.64 -5.20 1.38
CA LEU A 174 -13.76 -4.38 0.91
C LEU A 174 -14.72 -5.25 0.09
N SER A 175 -16.02 -4.94 0.18
CA SER A 175 -17.06 -5.59 -0.63
C SER A 175 -17.08 -5.10 -2.08
N ALA A 176 -16.58 -3.89 -2.33
CA ALA A 176 -16.46 -3.30 -3.66
C ALA A 176 -15.24 -2.38 -3.73
N PRO A 177 -14.67 -2.15 -4.93
CA PRO A 177 -13.58 -1.19 -5.12
C PRO A 177 -14.06 0.21 -4.76
N THR A 178 -13.21 1.00 -4.10
CA THR A 178 -13.47 2.43 -3.90
C THR A 178 -12.77 3.29 -4.94
N ALA A 179 -11.72 2.76 -5.57
CA ALA A 179 -11.07 3.37 -6.72
C ALA A 179 -12.03 3.45 -7.92
N LYS A 180 -12.09 4.63 -8.54
CA LYS A 180 -12.97 4.94 -9.66
C LYS A 180 -12.22 5.08 -10.98
N HIS A 181 -10.93 5.39 -10.94
CA HIS A 181 -10.07 5.66 -12.10
C HIS A 181 -10.74 6.67 -13.05
N GLY A 182 -11.12 7.82 -12.51
CA GLY A 182 -11.82 8.87 -13.26
C GLY A 182 -10.98 9.51 -14.37
N ALA A 183 -11.58 10.46 -15.09
CA ALA A 183 -10.91 11.19 -16.15
C ALA A 183 -9.59 11.82 -15.67
N GLY A 184 -8.52 11.62 -16.42
CA GLY A 184 -7.16 12.06 -16.07
C GLY A 184 -6.33 11.01 -15.31
N SER A 185 -6.90 9.87 -14.94
CA SER A 185 -6.12 8.77 -14.35
C SER A 185 -5.23 8.09 -15.38
N ARG A 186 -4.03 7.67 -14.99
CA ARG A 186 -3.06 6.97 -15.82
C ARG A 186 -2.67 5.64 -15.17
N ALA A 187 -2.88 4.56 -15.92
CA ALA A 187 -2.48 3.21 -15.53
C ALA A 187 -1.03 2.94 -15.96
N TRP A 188 -0.26 2.31 -15.10
CA TRP A 188 1.12 1.92 -15.36
C TRP A 188 1.30 0.42 -15.21
N GLU A 189 1.69 -0.25 -16.30
CA GLU A 189 1.72 -1.71 -16.32
C GLU A 189 2.93 -2.27 -15.57
N TYR A 190 2.67 -3.12 -14.57
CA TYR A 190 3.70 -3.85 -13.84
C TYR A 190 4.51 -4.75 -14.77
N GLY A 191 5.81 -4.87 -14.52
CA GLY A 191 6.74 -5.66 -15.33
C GLY A 191 7.21 -4.96 -16.60
N THR A 192 6.73 -3.75 -16.88
CA THR A 192 7.18 -2.92 -18.00
C THR A 192 8.05 -1.76 -17.51
N LYS A 193 8.88 -1.23 -18.40
CA LYS A 193 9.66 -0.02 -18.13
C LYS A 193 8.73 1.19 -18.18
N TRP A 194 8.67 1.96 -17.09
CA TRP A 194 7.92 3.20 -16.99
C TRP A 194 8.79 4.38 -17.42
N GLU A 195 8.24 5.24 -18.25
CA GLU A 195 8.88 6.44 -18.81
C GLU A 195 7.84 7.56 -18.86
N LYS A 196 8.24 8.80 -18.54
CA LYS A 196 7.32 9.95 -18.41
C LYS A 196 6.58 10.26 -19.71
#